data_AF-A0A1V5M245-F1
#
_entry.id   AF-A0A1V5M245-F1
#
_cell.length_a   1.000
_cell.length_b   1.000
_cell.length_c   1.000
_cell.angle_alpha   90.00
_cell.angle_beta   90.00
_cell.angle_gamma   90.00
#
_symmetry.space_group_name_H-M   'P 1'
#
loop_
_entity.id
_entity.type
_entity.pdbx_description
1 polymer ?
#
loop_
_entity_poly.entity_id
_entity_poly.type
_entity_poly.pdbx_seq_one_letter_code
_entity_poly.pdbx_strand_id
1 'polypeptide(L)'
;MDEPFGALDAQTREILVIELQRIWQATGTTIIYVTHNVQEAVQLGTQAVVFTAHPGRVRAVVPLASLPWPRLPADAAVVRHVELIHAELREAIEQVEREEFDLGWHLAARAVPGRDRFDLGDGI
;
A
#
# COMPACT_ATOMS: atom_id res chain seq x y z
N MET A 1 13.03 10.24 2.13
CA MET A 1 12.72 9.79 3.50
C MET A 1 11.91 8.52 3.36
N ASP A 2 12.43 7.42 3.89
CA ASP A 2 11.80 6.11 3.77
C ASP A 2 11.20 5.71 5.13
N GLU A 3 9.88 5.62 5.17
CA GLU A 3 9.08 5.30 6.35
C GLU A 3 9.50 6.06 7.64
N PRO A 4 9.62 7.40 7.59
CA PRO A 4 10.27 8.15 8.68
C PRO A 4 9.46 8.18 9.99
N PHE A 5 8.15 7.91 9.93
CA PHE A 5 7.26 7.92 11.10
C PHE A 5 6.75 6.53 11.51
N GLY A 6 7.27 5.45 10.90
CA GLY A 6 6.78 4.09 11.16
C GLY A 6 6.95 3.62 12.60
N ALA A 7 7.96 4.13 13.31
CA ALA A 7 8.25 3.77 14.71
C ALA A 7 7.53 4.63 15.76
N LEU A 8 6.73 5.62 15.33
CA LEU A 8 6.10 6.57 16.23
C LEU A 8 4.67 6.16 16.58
N ASP A 9 4.20 6.60 17.75
CA ASP A 9 2.79 6.50 18.11
C ASP A 9 1.93 7.45 17.25
N ALA A 10 0.62 7.23 17.28
CA ALA A 10 -0.32 7.97 16.45
C ALA A 10 -0.33 9.48 16.72
N GLN A 11 -0.24 9.91 18.00
CA GLN A 11 -0.30 11.33 18.35
C GLN A 11 0.97 12.05 17.93
N THR A 12 2.14 11.46 18.21
CA THR A 12 3.42 12.05 17.82
C THR A 12 3.54 12.15 16.30
N ARG A 13 3.12 11.12 15.57
CA ARG A 13 3.06 11.13 14.10
C ARG A 13 2.21 12.28 13.57
N GLU A 14 1.01 12.48 14.10
CA GLU A 14 0.10 13.54 13.64
C GLU A 14 0.73 14.93 13.80
N ILE A 15 1.39 15.19 14.93
CA ILE A 15 2.12 16.43 15.18
C ILE A 15 3.24 16.63 14.15
N LEU A 16 4.02 15.58 13.87
CA LEU A 16 5.13 15.67 12.92
C LEU A 16 4.68 15.84 11.47
N VAL A 17 3.53 15.28 11.08
CA VAL A 17 2.93 15.54 9.78
C VAL A 17 2.61 17.03 9.63
N ILE A 18 2.03 17.66 10.65
CA ILE A 18 1.71 19.10 10.64
C ILE A 18 2.99 19.94 10.57
N GLU A 19 3.99 19.62 11.39
CA GLU A 19 5.26 20.35 11.40
C GLU A 19 6.03 20.19 10.08
N LEU A 20 6.01 19.00 9.48
CA LEU A 20 6.63 18.78 8.18
C LEU A 20 5.97 19.61 7.07
N GLN A 21 4.63 19.72 7.06
CA GLN A 21 3.94 20.63 6.14
C GLN A 21 4.38 22.08 6.33
N ARG A 22 4.54 22.52 7.58
CA ARG A 22 4.97 23.90 7.91
C ARG A 22 6.39 24.18 7.45
N ILE A 23 7.32 23.27 7.75
CA ILE A 23 8.74 23.38 7.37
C ILE A 23 8.87 23.36 5.85
N TRP A 24 8.16 22.47 5.18
CA TRP A 24 8.18 22.39 3.72
C TRP A 24 7.66 23.68 3.08
N GLN A 25 6.54 24.23 3.54
CA GLN A 25 6.00 25.51 3.06
C GLN A 25 6.97 26.67 3.30
N ALA A 26 7.72 26.66 4.40
CA ALA A 26 8.69 27.72 4.71
C ALA A 26 10.00 27.58 3.91
N THR A 27 10.41 26.36 3.55
CA THR A 27 11.74 26.10 2.97
C THR A 27 11.71 25.82 1.47
N GLY A 28 10.58 25.37 0.91
CA GLY A 28 10.46 24.98 -0.49
C GLY A 28 11.35 23.80 -0.88
N THR A 29 11.79 22.99 0.09
CA THR A 29 12.67 21.85 -0.18
C THR A 29 11.96 20.78 -0.99
N THR A 30 12.70 20.10 -1.87
CA THR A 30 12.17 18.92 -2.58
C THR A 30 12.28 17.72 -1.67
N ILE A 31 11.15 17.05 -1.40
CA ILE A 31 11.07 15.91 -0.51
C ILE A 31 10.49 14.73 -1.29
N ILE A 32 11.17 13.58 -1.22
CA ILE A 32 10.59 12.28 -1.60
C ILE A 32 10.24 11.57 -0.29
N TYR A 33 8.95 11.27 -0.11
CA TYR A 33 8.41 10.64 1.09
C TYR A 33 7.82 9.28 0.72
N VAL A 34 8.38 8.21 1.29
CA VAL A 34 7.89 6.85 1.11
C VAL A 34 7.21 6.44 2.41
N THR A 35 5.97 5.97 2.32
CA THR A 35 5.17 5.52 3.46
C THR A 35 4.18 4.45 3.02
N HIS A 36 3.84 3.54 3.94
CA HIS A 36 2.72 2.63 3.76
C HIS A 36 1.37 3.24 4.21
N ASN A 37 1.38 4.45 4.78
CA ASN A 37 0.19 5.17 5.21
C ASN A 37 -0.32 6.12 4.11
N VAL A 38 -1.44 5.77 3.48
CA VAL A 38 -2.07 6.55 2.41
C VAL A 38 -2.47 7.96 2.88
N GLN A 39 -2.91 8.10 4.13
CA GLN A 39 -3.31 9.41 4.66
C GLN A 39 -2.12 10.37 4.75
N GLU A 40 -0.97 9.90 5.24
CA GLU A 40 0.27 10.69 5.26
C GLU A 40 0.67 11.14 3.85
N ALA A 41 0.60 10.23 2.87
CA ALA A 41 0.94 10.53 1.49
C ALA A 41 0.08 11.65 0.91
N VAL A 42 -1.23 11.64 1.18
CA VAL A 42 -2.15 12.70 0.72
C VAL A 42 -1.93 14.01 1.47
N GLN A 43 -1.68 13.95 2.77
CA GLN A 43 -1.45 15.13 3.59
C GLN A 43 -0.12 15.82 3.26
N LEU A 44 0.92 15.10 2.84
CA LEU A 44 2.26 15.64 2.62
C LEU A 44 2.63 15.83 1.15
N GLY A 45 2.03 15.07 0.23
CA GLY A 45 2.46 15.00 -1.16
C GLY A 45 1.83 16.06 -2.05
N THR A 46 2.61 16.63 -2.98
CA THR A 46 2.04 17.34 -4.15
C THR A 46 1.64 16.36 -5.27
N GLN A 47 2.18 15.15 -5.22
CA GLN A 47 1.87 14.03 -6.09
C GLN A 47 2.05 12.74 -5.28
N ALA A 48 1.11 11.81 -5.37
CA ALA A 48 1.24 10.47 -4.81
C ALA A 48 1.50 9.46 -5.93
N VAL A 49 2.52 8.63 -5.77
CA VAL A 49 2.86 7.57 -6.73
C VAL A 49 2.59 6.23 -6.07
N VAL A 50 1.71 5.43 -6.67
CA VAL A 50 1.28 4.13 -6.17
C VAL A 50 2.08 3.05 -6.88
N PHE A 51 2.68 2.15 -6.10
CA PHE A 51 3.46 1.02 -6.60
C PHE A 51 2.69 -0.30 -6.44
N THR A 52 2.90 -1.24 -7.35
CA THR A 52 2.46 -2.64 -7.22
C THR A 52 3.39 -3.43 -6.30
N ALA A 53 2.88 -4.46 -5.63
CA ALA A 53 3.65 -5.28 -4.68
C ALA A 53 4.77 -6.09 -5.35
N HIS A 54 4.45 -6.83 -6.43
CA HIS A 54 5.44 -7.58 -7.20
C HIS A 54 4.98 -7.86 -8.64
N PRO A 55 5.82 -7.62 -9.67
CA PRO A 55 7.05 -6.81 -9.64
C PRO A 55 6.72 -5.33 -9.36
N GLY A 56 7.63 -4.61 -8.70
CA GLY A 56 7.45 -3.20 -8.30
C GLY A 56 7.36 -2.24 -9.49
N ARG A 57 6.15 -1.99 -9.98
CA ARG A 57 5.87 -1.07 -11.09
C ARG A 57 5.01 0.08 -10.59
N VAL A 58 5.14 1.23 -11.24
CA VAL A 58 4.22 2.35 -11.01
C VAL A 58 2.86 1.96 -11.56
N ARG A 59 1.86 1.86 -10.69
CA ARG A 59 0.47 1.61 -11.06
C ARG A 59 -0.25 2.90 -11.41
N ALA A 60 -0.14 3.88 -10.52
CA ALA A 60 -0.91 5.11 -10.59
C ALA A 60 -0.07 6.30 -10.14
N VAL A 61 -0.36 7.45 -10.71
CA VAL A 61 0.17 8.75 -10.29
C VAL A 61 -1.01 9.66 -10.03
N VAL A 62 -1.23 10.00 -8.77
CA VAL A 62 -2.37 10.82 -8.33
C VAL A 62 -1.88 12.24 -8.08
N PRO A 63 -2.33 13.24 -8.86
CA PRO A 63 -1.97 14.63 -8.63
C PRO A 63 -2.68 15.17 -7.40
N LEU A 64 -1.93 15.83 -6.50
CA LEU A 64 -2.44 16.41 -5.25
C LEU A 64 -2.14 17.91 -5.14
N ALA A 65 -1.48 18.50 -6.14
CA ALA A 65 -1.01 19.89 -6.10
C ALA A 65 -2.14 20.92 -6.01
N SER A 66 -3.37 20.56 -6.42
CA SER A 66 -4.55 21.43 -6.31
C SER A 66 -5.17 21.46 -4.91
N LEU A 67 -4.77 20.56 -4.01
CA LEU A 67 -5.28 20.56 -2.64
C LEU A 67 -4.64 21.70 -1.83
N PRO A 68 -5.44 22.54 -1.15
CA PRO A 68 -4.94 23.66 -0.38
C PRO A 68 -4.09 23.18 0.81
N TRP A 69 -3.22 24.06 1.29
CA TRP A 69 -2.44 23.87 2.51
C TRP A 69 -2.97 24.80 3.60
N PRO A 70 -2.93 24.42 4.90
CA PRO A 70 -2.52 23.10 5.42
C PRO A 70 -3.59 22.03 5.18
N ARG A 71 -3.18 20.76 5.16
CA ARG A 71 -4.07 19.61 4.96
C ARG A 71 -4.28 18.86 6.26
N LEU A 72 -5.53 18.79 6.68
CA LEU A 72 -5.97 18.06 7.85
C LEU A 72 -6.60 16.72 7.45
N PRO A 73 -6.51 15.68 8.30
CA PRO A 73 -7.10 14.37 8.00
C PRO A 73 -8.60 14.44 7.70
N ALA A 74 -9.30 15.34 8.37
CA ALA A 74 -10.75 15.50 8.27
C ALA A 74 -11.21 16.34 7.06
N ASP A 75 -10.29 16.91 6.28
CA ASP A 75 -10.65 17.71 5.11
C ASP A 75 -11.32 16.82 4.05
N ALA A 76 -12.51 17.21 3.60
CA ALA A 76 -13.28 16.42 2.63
C ALA A 76 -12.49 16.12 1.34
N ALA A 77 -11.60 17.03 0.94
CA ALA A 77 -10.74 16.82 -0.21
C ALA A 77 -9.65 15.77 0.07
N VAL A 78 -9.06 15.76 1.27
CA VAL A 78 -8.09 14.74 1.69
C VAL A 78 -8.76 13.37 1.75
N VAL A 79 -9.90 13.27 2.43
CA VAL A 79 -10.66 12.02 2.55
C VAL A 79 -10.96 11.42 1.18
N ARG A 80 -11.45 12.22 0.23
CA ARG A 80 -11.72 11.77 -1.13
C ARG A 80 -10.48 11.20 -1.82
N HIS A 81 -9.31 11.83 -1.69
CA HIS A 81 -8.09 11.34 -2.34
C HIS A 81 -7.54 10.08 -1.66
N VAL A 82 -7.70 9.98 -0.34
CA VAL A 82 -7.37 8.76 0.41
C VAL A 82 -8.24 7.60 -0.10
N GLU A 83 -9.55 7.82 -0.26
CA GLU A 83 -10.47 6.81 -0.82
C GLU A 83 -10.10 6.41 -2.25
N LEU A 84 -9.74 7.38 -3.10
CA LEU A 84 -9.28 7.13 -4.48
C LEU A 84 -8.02 6.26 -4.50
N ILE A 85 -7.00 6.59 -3.70
CA ILE A 85 -5.75 5.83 -3.65
C ILE A 85 -5.99 4.42 -3.06
N HIS A 86 -6.86 4.29 -2.06
CA HIS A 86 -7.21 2.99 -1.53
C HIS A 86 -7.97 2.12 -2.53
N ALA A 87 -8.81 2.71 -3.39
CA ALA A 87 -9.45 1.98 -4.47
C ALA A 87 -8.40 1.42 -5.45
N GLU A 88 -7.44 2.25 -5.86
CA GLU A 88 -6.32 1.82 -6.72
C GLU A 88 -5.50 0.68 -6.11
N LEU A 89 -5.22 0.76 -4.80
CA LEU A 89 -4.47 -0.28 -4.09
C LEU A 89 -5.25 -1.60 -3.99
N ARG A 90 -6.56 -1.56 -3.73
CA ARG A 90 -7.40 -2.77 -3.68
C ARG A 90 -7.40 -3.49 -5.01
N GLU A 91 -7.62 -2.77 -6.10
CA GLU A 91 -7.59 -3.35 -7.44
C GLU A 91 -6.21 -3.94 -7.79
N ALA A 92 -5.12 -3.32 -7.29
CA ALA A 92 -3.77 -3.83 -7.47
C ALA A 92 -3.57 -5.18 -6.77
N ILE A 93 -4.05 -5.31 -5.53
CA ILE A 93 -3.96 -6.54 -4.75
C ILE A 93 -4.75 -7.65 -5.44
N GLU A 94 -5.99 -7.38 -5.85
CA GLU A 94 -6.82 -8.36 -6.56
C GLU A 94 -6.21 -8.83 -7.89
N GLN A 95 -5.51 -7.94 -8.60
CA GLN A 95 -4.84 -8.30 -9.84
C GLN A 95 -3.65 -9.23 -9.60
N VAL A 96 -2.82 -8.92 -8.60
CA VAL A 96 -1.68 -9.77 -8.21
C VAL A 96 -2.17 -11.14 -7.76
N GLU A 97 -3.23 -11.20 -6.94
CA GLU A 97 -3.84 -12.47 -6.55
C GLU A 97 -4.27 -13.28 -7.77
N ARG A 98 -5.01 -12.70 -8.73
CA ARG A 98 -5.41 -13.42 -9.95
C ARG A 98 -4.22 -13.95 -10.74
N GLU A 99 -3.19 -13.13 -10.94
CA GLU A 99 -1.97 -13.51 -11.67
C GLU A 99 -1.21 -14.64 -10.95
N GLU A 100 -1.08 -14.60 -9.62
CA GLU A 100 -0.45 -15.66 -8.83
C GLU A 100 -1.29 -16.95 -8.77
N PHE A 101 -2.62 -16.84 -8.66
CA PHE A 101 -3.52 -17.99 -8.68
C PHE A 101 -3.47 -18.74 -10.02
N ASP A 102 -3.43 -18.02 -11.14
CA ASP A 102 -3.32 -18.62 -12.48
C ASP A 102 -1.94 -19.29 -12.72
N LEU A 103 -0.86 -18.75 -12.13
CA LEU A 103 0.49 -19.32 -12.23
C LEU A 103 0.72 -20.50 -11.26
N GLY A 104 0.09 -20.48 -10.09
CA GLY A 104 0.27 -21.50 -9.04
C GLY A 104 -0.51 -22.80 -9.25
N TRP A 105 -1.66 -22.76 -9.93
CA TRP A 105 -2.54 -23.94 -10.03
C TRP A 105 -2.18 -24.93 -11.17
N HIS A 106 -1.31 -24.54 -12.10
CA HIS A 106 -0.88 -25.43 -13.20
C HIS A 106 0.35 -26.30 -12.88
N LEU A 107 1.12 -25.99 -11.82
CA LEU A 107 2.28 -26.80 -11.41
C LEU A 107 1.92 -27.89 -10.37
N ALA A 108 0.82 -27.74 -9.63
CA ALA A 108 0.40 -28.72 -8.63
C ALA A 108 -0.44 -29.90 -9.21
N ALA A 109 -0.96 -29.76 -10.44
CA ALA A 109 -1.82 -30.79 -11.05
C ALA A 109 -1.06 -31.99 -11.67
N ARG A 110 0.28 -32.04 -11.55
CA ARG A 110 1.12 -33.11 -12.11
C ARG A 110 2.12 -33.71 -11.12
N ALA A 111 1.65 -34.06 -9.93
CA ALA A 111 2.28 -35.11 -9.12
C ALA A 111 1.33 -35.59 -8.03
N VAL A 112 0.55 -36.63 -8.31
CA VAL A 112 0.07 -37.56 -7.26
C VAL A 112 0.73 -38.91 -7.53
N PRO A 113 1.93 -39.18 -7.00
CA PRO A 113 2.47 -40.52 -6.94
C PRO A 113 1.96 -41.20 -5.65
N GLY A 114 1.33 -42.37 -5.80
CA GLY A 114 1.19 -43.34 -4.72
C GLY A 114 -0.13 -43.30 -3.93
N ARG A 115 -1.22 -43.75 -4.57
CA ARG A 115 -2.21 -44.53 -3.83
C ARG A 115 -1.69 -45.97 -3.78
N ASP A 116 -1.04 -46.33 -2.68
CA ASP A 116 -0.85 -47.73 -2.33
C ASP A 116 -1.12 -47.95 -0.84
N ARG A 117 -2.09 -48.84 -0.62
CA ARG A 117 -2.26 -49.73 0.54
C ARG A 117 -2.83 -49.13 1.83
N PHE A 118 -4.16 -49.02 1.85
CA PHE A 118 -4.91 -49.31 3.07
C PHE A 118 -4.81 -50.82 3.33
N ASP A 119 -3.96 -51.20 4.27
CA ASP A 119 -3.98 -52.52 4.92
C ASP A 119 -4.57 -52.31 6.32
N LEU A 120 -5.89 -52.53 6.43
CA LEU A 120 -6.59 -52.65 7.69
C LEU A 120 -6.44 -54.12 8.09
N GLY A 121 -5.49 -54.39 9.00
CA GLY A 121 -5.21 -55.73 9.48
C GLY A 121 -6.45 -56.41 10.06
N ASP A 122 -6.86 -57.49 9.40
CA ASP A 122 -7.70 -58.55 9.94
C ASP A 122 -6.83 -59.53 10.76
N GLY A 123 -7.20 -59.75 12.03
CA GLY A 123 -6.64 -60.78 12.93
C GLY A 123 -5.29 -60.39 13.55
N ILE A 124 -5.09 -60.39 14.87
CA ILE A 124 -5.44 -61.36 15.92
C ILE A 124 -5.54 -60.62 17.25
#